data_AF-A0A9E4BVD5-F1
#
_entry.id   AF-A0A9E4BVD5-F1
#
_cell.length_a   1.000
_cell.length_b   1.000
_cell.length_c   1.000
_cell.angle_alpha   90.00
_cell.angle_beta   90.00
_cell.angle_gamma   90.00
#
_symmetry.space_group_name_H-M   'P 1'
#
loop_
_entity.id
_entity.type
_entity.pdbx_description
1 polymer ?
#
loop_
_entity_poly.entity_id
_entity_poly.type
_entity_poly.pdbx_seq_one_letter_code
_entity_poly.pdbx_strand_id
1 'polypeptide(L)'
;MQITTTIDFGQDVGQNWGSLFEARDPEGRVVMGAGFAGVYNTAFRMDRFTLQFFLRDDEAEETFEALPPSTEDGGSYLFDLDGRVYSCSYHQDRTARWWDDEAGGWQVDESFGVGETVSGDGKMRVAGKIFQFKGGEAWYDGERILGPPASGRHHHFYYALGYLTFFHKDQDSDPPYTRLYAVPWKPGDGPVDLEKAVTLDLKYPQETPFSIGQLGDEIVNSSNMGGVYVFDGSKWKIVRASLAGVSFQLYSMLNWYDEMLIAQYPTGNLFRYDGKALRHLEDAPPVMPGVSGSAREAQTTAIYGGDLYVGVWPWSELWRYDAHGHEWKFVRRNFRKPPITDRMTHPYEDRVVAYNEEHGTDLVINDWGQRVTGLAPNGDAMFLSVSAKGCPVRDMRHSFLHDDEVWNQYRMVYRVRKPGSVSVPVAWTGKPTTLEFTIDEEKISIAQDGRILGSAPVPAGRAGAAMDADIRWGHGMFGPLRAKLRSNEVE
;
A
#
# COMPACT_ATOMS: atom_id res chain seq x y z
N MET A 1 13.78 1.76 28.90
CA MET A 1 12.40 1.24 28.98
C MET A 1 12.32 0.00 28.11
N GLN A 2 11.71 -1.06 28.62
CA GLN A 2 11.41 -2.26 27.86
C GLN A 2 9.92 -2.56 27.93
N ILE A 3 9.31 -2.83 26.77
CA ILE A 3 7.93 -3.27 26.66
C ILE A 3 7.96 -4.70 26.12
N THR A 4 7.33 -5.62 26.84
CA THR A 4 7.31 -7.04 26.46
C THR A 4 5.87 -7.48 26.27
N THR A 5 5.59 -8.15 25.15
CA THR A 5 4.29 -8.75 24.88
C THR A 5 4.45 -10.21 24.47
N THR A 6 3.61 -11.09 25.00
CA THR A 6 3.46 -12.44 24.43
C THR A 6 2.17 -12.48 23.63
N ILE A 7 2.29 -12.69 22.32
CA ILE A 7 1.18 -12.71 21.38
C ILE A 7 0.96 -14.13 20.85
N ASP A 8 -0.30 -14.53 20.82
CA ASP A 8 -0.75 -15.72 20.09
C ASP A 8 -1.55 -15.26 18.87
N PHE A 9 -0.90 -15.32 17.70
CA PHE A 9 -1.51 -15.01 16.41
C PHE A 9 -2.66 -15.97 16.05
N GLY A 10 -2.74 -17.13 16.70
CA GLY A 10 -3.73 -18.15 16.38
C GLY A 10 -3.57 -18.70 14.96
N GLN A 11 -4.69 -19.13 14.39
CA GLN A 11 -4.70 -19.61 13.01
C GLN A 11 -4.52 -18.45 12.05
N ASP A 12 -3.60 -18.64 11.10
CA ASP A 12 -3.38 -17.67 10.05
C ASP A 12 -4.28 -17.93 8.83
N VAL A 13 -5.29 -17.09 8.66
CA VAL A 13 -6.24 -17.12 7.55
C VAL A 13 -6.16 -15.85 6.70
N GLY A 14 -5.03 -15.13 6.75
CA GLY A 14 -4.77 -13.95 5.92
C GLY A 14 -5.27 -12.62 6.51
N GLN A 15 -5.69 -12.61 7.78
CA GLN A 15 -6.11 -11.41 8.49
C GLN A 15 -4.96 -10.40 8.70
N ASN A 16 -5.29 -9.11 8.66
CA ASN A 16 -4.46 -8.05 9.23
C ASN A 16 -4.45 -8.13 10.76
N TRP A 17 -3.32 -7.82 11.39
CA TRP A 17 -3.14 -8.01 12.83
C TRP A 17 -3.46 -6.78 13.68
N GLY A 18 -3.20 -5.57 13.20
CA GLY A 18 -3.51 -4.32 13.92
C GLY A 18 -2.46 -3.93 14.98
N SER A 19 -2.88 -3.08 15.93
CA SER A 19 -2.01 -2.50 16.96
C SER A 19 -1.75 -3.47 18.12
N LEU A 20 -0.49 -3.63 18.49
CA LEU A 20 -0.11 -4.28 19.75
C LEU A 20 -0.33 -3.33 20.92
N PHE A 21 0.11 -2.08 20.78
CA PHE A 21 -0.16 -1.01 21.72
C PHE A 21 0.02 0.37 21.09
N GLU A 22 -0.55 1.37 21.73
CA GLU A 22 -0.30 2.78 21.48
C GLU A 22 -0.19 3.50 22.81
N ALA A 23 0.88 4.26 23.01
CA ALA A 23 1.10 5.01 24.24
C ALA A 23 0.81 6.49 24.03
N ARG A 24 0.14 7.10 25.00
CA ARG A 24 -0.23 8.50 24.98
C ARG A 24 0.28 9.23 26.21
N ASP A 25 0.71 10.47 26.04
CA ASP A 25 1.10 11.31 27.16
C ASP A 25 -0.13 11.83 27.95
N PRO A 26 0.07 12.56 29.07
CA PRO A 26 -1.04 13.09 29.88
C PRO A 26 -1.99 14.04 29.12
N GLU A 27 -1.53 14.66 28.03
CA GLU A 27 -2.37 15.49 27.15
C GLU A 27 -3.14 14.66 26.11
N GLY A 28 -2.96 13.34 26.10
CA GLY A 28 -3.61 12.40 25.20
C GLY A 28 -2.94 12.27 23.83
N ARG A 29 -1.73 12.80 23.66
CA ARG A 29 -0.99 12.80 22.40
C ARG A 29 -0.24 11.49 22.22
N VAL A 30 -0.22 10.94 21.01
CA VAL A 30 0.51 9.69 20.74
C VAL A 30 2.01 9.96 20.82
N VAL A 31 2.73 9.20 21.64
CA VAL A 31 4.19 9.35 21.79
C VAL A 31 4.96 8.14 21.26
N MET A 32 4.37 6.95 21.32
CA MET A 32 4.94 5.74 20.73
C MET A 32 3.84 4.72 20.43
N GLY A 33 4.16 3.72 19.62
CA GLY A 33 3.23 2.63 19.36
C GLY A 33 3.87 1.54 18.52
N ALA A 34 3.26 0.37 18.54
CA ALA A 34 3.66 -0.77 17.73
C ALA A 34 2.46 -1.47 17.12
N GLY A 35 2.58 -1.91 15.86
CA GLY A 35 1.52 -2.61 15.17
C GLY A 35 1.83 -2.98 13.73
N PHE A 36 0.89 -3.69 13.11
CA PHE A 36 0.98 -4.20 11.75
C PHE A 36 0.03 -3.42 10.85
N ALA A 37 0.57 -2.68 9.89
CA ALA A 37 -0.25 -1.89 8.97
C ALA A 37 -1.02 -2.80 8.00
N GLY A 38 -2.35 -2.68 8.02
CA GLY A 38 -3.19 -3.27 6.99
C GLY A 38 -3.32 -2.32 5.81
N VAL A 39 -2.45 -2.47 4.80
CA VAL A 39 -2.41 -1.54 3.66
C VAL A 39 -2.29 -2.25 2.31
N TYR A 40 -3.01 -1.70 1.33
CA TYR A 40 -2.92 -2.06 -0.07
C TYR A 40 -2.71 -0.77 -0.87
N ASN A 41 -1.59 -0.67 -1.59
CA ASN A 41 -1.23 0.46 -2.44
C ASN A 41 -1.28 0.01 -3.89
N THR A 42 -1.98 0.75 -4.74
CA THR A 42 -2.22 0.51 -6.18
C THR A 42 -1.61 -0.78 -6.72
N ALA A 43 -2.45 -1.81 -6.88
CA ALA A 43 -2.13 -3.14 -7.37
C ALA A 43 -1.32 -4.09 -6.45
N PHE A 44 -0.78 -3.63 -5.32
CA PHE A 44 -0.04 -4.48 -4.37
C PHE A 44 -0.53 -4.37 -2.93
N ARG A 45 -0.61 -5.52 -2.26
CA ARG A 45 -0.73 -5.60 -0.80
C ARG A 45 0.66 -5.50 -0.18
N MET A 46 0.80 -4.72 0.90
CA MET A 46 2.03 -4.73 1.71
C MET A 46 2.05 -5.94 2.65
N ASP A 47 3.23 -6.30 3.15
CA ASP A 47 3.38 -7.46 4.04
C ASP A 47 2.72 -7.20 5.39
N ARG A 48 1.68 -7.98 5.69
CA ARG A 48 0.94 -7.90 6.95
C ARG A 48 1.74 -8.36 8.16
N PHE A 49 2.90 -8.99 7.97
CA PHE A 49 3.82 -9.36 9.05
C PHE A 49 4.92 -8.34 9.30
N THR A 50 4.96 -7.24 8.54
CA THR A 50 5.84 -6.11 8.85
C THR A 50 5.32 -5.38 10.10
N LEU A 51 5.98 -5.62 11.23
CA LEU A 51 5.73 -4.97 12.50
C LEU A 51 6.47 -3.63 12.53
N GLN A 52 5.73 -2.56 12.73
CA GLN A 52 6.29 -1.24 12.97
C GLN A 52 6.37 -0.96 14.46
N PHE A 53 7.46 -0.33 14.91
CA PHE A 53 7.60 0.29 16.22
C PHE A 53 8.14 1.69 16.02
N PHE A 54 7.49 2.67 16.65
CA PHE A 54 7.92 4.05 16.56
C PHE A 54 7.95 4.73 17.93
N LEU A 55 8.88 5.66 18.07
CA LEU A 55 8.93 6.72 19.07
C LEU A 55 8.81 8.05 18.31
N ARG A 56 7.75 8.78 18.55
CA ARG A 56 7.37 9.95 17.76
C ARG A 56 8.34 11.11 17.99
N ASP A 57 8.70 11.79 16.91
CA ASP A 57 9.33 13.11 16.96
C ASP A 57 8.68 14.02 15.93
N ASP A 58 7.94 15.02 16.42
CA ASP A 58 7.21 15.98 15.59
C ASP A 58 8.14 17.00 14.91
N GLU A 59 9.31 17.23 15.50
CA GLU A 59 10.30 18.20 15.04
C GLU A 59 11.29 17.59 14.03
N ALA A 60 11.34 16.25 13.94
CA ALA A 60 12.22 15.58 12.99
C ALA A 60 11.70 15.74 11.56
N GLU A 61 12.54 16.32 10.71
CA GLU A 61 12.34 16.35 9.26
C GLU A 61 12.77 15.04 8.61
N GLU A 62 12.06 14.64 7.55
CA GLU A 62 12.42 13.49 6.75
C GLU A 62 13.62 13.80 5.84
N THR A 63 14.57 12.88 5.79
CA THR A 63 15.68 12.91 4.83
C THR A 63 15.40 11.99 3.65
N PHE A 64 15.81 12.39 2.45
CA PHE A 64 15.54 11.67 1.21
C PHE A 64 16.84 11.30 0.50
N GLU A 65 17.12 10.02 0.40
CA GLU A 65 18.22 9.45 -0.36
C GLU A 65 17.68 8.85 -1.66
N ALA A 66 18.14 9.32 -2.81
CA ALA A 66 17.74 8.75 -4.10
C ALA A 66 18.54 7.47 -4.38
N LEU A 67 17.83 6.39 -4.70
CA LEU A 67 18.39 5.11 -5.11
C LEU A 67 18.53 5.07 -6.64
N PRO A 68 19.43 4.24 -7.19
CA PRO A 68 19.49 4.03 -8.64
C PRO A 68 18.16 3.49 -9.19
N PRO A 69 17.83 3.77 -10.45
CA PRO A 69 16.63 3.22 -11.08
C PRO A 69 16.58 1.69 -11.03
N SER A 70 15.39 1.14 -10.80
CA SER A 70 15.14 -0.31 -10.80
C SER A 70 14.72 -0.85 -12.18
N THR A 71 14.38 0.03 -13.11
CA THR A 71 13.76 -0.31 -14.39
C THR A 71 14.11 0.72 -15.46
N GLU A 72 14.02 0.30 -16.72
CA GLU A 72 14.09 1.20 -17.87
C GLU A 72 12.74 1.82 -18.22
N ASP A 73 11.63 1.37 -17.63
CA ASP A 73 10.31 1.98 -17.81
C ASP A 73 10.21 3.33 -17.07
N GLY A 74 9.19 4.13 -17.37
CA GLY A 74 8.89 5.44 -16.77
C GLY A 74 8.38 5.34 -15.32
N GLY A 75 8.96 4.47 -14.51
CA GLY A 75 8.73 4.32 -13.08
C GLY A 75 8.29 2.93 -12.65
N SER A 76 8.01 2.79 -11.36
CA SER A 76 7.68 1.50 -10.75
C SER A 76 6.74 1.65 -9.56
N TYR A 77 6.07 0.56 -9.19
CA TYR A 77 5.31 0.43 -7.95
C TYR A 77 6.15 -0.35 -6.92
N LEU A 78 5.96 -0.06 -5.64
CA LEU A 78 6.63 -0.77 -4.55
C LEU A 78 5.68 -1.69 -3.80
N PHE A 79 6.25 -2.75 -3.25
CA PHE A 79 5.66 -3.59 -2.22
C PHE A 79 6.74 -4.17 -1.32
N ASP A 80 6.39 -4.69 -0.16
CA ASP A 80 7.29 -5.42 0.72
C ASP A 80 6.88 -6.88 0.88
N LEU A 81 7.88 -7.73 1.15
CA LEU A 81 7.70 -9.14 1.48
C LEU A 81 8.93 -9.63 2.23
N ASP A 82 8.72 -10.32 3.36
CA ASP A 82 9.80 -10.96 4.14
C ASP A 82 10.95 -9.99 4.49
N GLY A 83 10.64 -8.73 4.80
CA GLY A 83 11.63 -7.71 5.15
C GLY A 83 12.44 -7.16 3.97
N ARG A 84 12.00 -7.40 2.73
CA ARG A 84 12.58 -6.76 1.53
C ARG A 84 11.59 -5.81 0.88
N VAL A 85 12.10 -4.72 0.32
CA VAL A 85 11.32 -3.82 -0.54
C VAL A 85 11.56 -4.20 -1.98
N TYR A 86 10.47 -4.46 -2.69
CA TYR A 86 10.44 -4.79 -4.11
C TYR A 86 9.96 -3.59 -4.93
N SER A 87 10.51 -3.48 -6.13
CA SER A 87 10.11 -2.57 -7.18
C SER A 87 9.71 -3.36 -8.43
N CYS A 88 8.58 -2.98 -9.04
CA CYS A 88 8.09 -3.60 -10.26
C CYS A 88 7.39 -2.56 -11.16
N SER A 89 7.76 -2.52 -12.43
CA SER A 89 6.95 -1.86 -13.47
C SER A 89 6.02 -2.89 -14.09
N TYR A 90 4.73 -2.59 -14.18
CA TYR A 90 3.74 -3.46 -14.83
C TYR A 90 3.60 -3.23 -16.33
N HIS A 91 4.45 -2.38 -16.92
CA HIS A 91 4.39 -2.06 -18.34
C HIS A 91 5.23 -3.04 -19.17
N GLN A 92 6.44 -2.66 -19.61
CA GLN A 92 7.25 -3.50 -20.48
C GLN A 92 8.16 -4.43 -19.66
N ASP A 93 8.77 -3.91 -18.60
CA ASP A 93 9.78 -4.62 -17.82
C ASP A 93 9.22 -5.81 -17.02
N ARG A 94 8.12 -5.63 -16.28
CA ARG A 94 7.36 -6.70 -15.60
C ARG A 94 8.20 -7.66 -14.74
N THR A 95 9.32 -7.16 -14.24
CA THR A 95 10.28 -7.91 -13.42
C THR A 95 10.29 -7.32 -12.02
N ALA A 96 10.06 -8.16 -11.02
CA ALA A 96 10.18 -7.75 -9.62
C ALA A 96 11.65 -7.78 -9.19
N ARG A 97 12.13 -6.69 -8.60
CA ARG A 97 13.48 -6.58 -8.05
C ARG A 97 13.44 -6.09 -6.62
N TRP A 98 14.22 -6.68 -5.73
CA TRP A 98 14.35 -6.21 -4.35
C TRP A 98 15.59 -5.36 -4.16
N TRP A 99 15.53 -4.39 -3.24
CA TRP A 99 16.68 -3.55 -2.89
C TRP A 99 17.65 -4.29 -1.98
N ASP A 100 18.91 -4.40 -2.38
CA ASP A 100 19.99 -4.96 -1.59
C ASP A 100 20.92 -3.84 -1.10
N ASP A 101 20.93 -3.63 0.21
CA ASP A 101 21.79 -2.65 0.87
C ASP A 101 23.27 -2.97 0.78
N GLU A 102 23.65 -4.24 0.85
CA GLU A 102 25.05 -4.66 0.80
C GLU A 102 25.60 -4.49 -0.61
N ALA A 103 24.80 -4.84 -1.62
CA ALA A 103 25.17 -4.64 -3.02
C ALA A 103 24.98 -3.20 -3.51
N GLY A 104 24.21 -2.37 -2.79
CA GLY A 104 23.83 -1.02 -3.21
C GLY A 104 23.02 -0.99 -4.51
N GLY A 105 22.16 -2.00 -4.74
CA GLY A 105 21.49 -2.19 -6.03
C GLY A 105 20.28 -3.11 -6.01
N TRP A 106 19.49 -3.03 -7.08
CA TRP A 106 18.28 -3.84 -7.28
C TRP A 106 18.60 -5.24 -7.80
N GLN A 107 18.14 -6.26 -7.09
CA GLN A 107 18.37 -7.67 -7.40
C GLN A 107 17.10 -8.32 -7.95
N VAL A 108 17.22 -9.07 -9.04
CA VAL A 108 16.09 -9.80 -9.63
C VAL A 108 15.66 -10.94 -8.71
N ASP A 109 14.35 -11.07 -8.50
CA ASP A 109 13.76 -12.24 -7.86
C ASP A 109 13.01 -13.08 -8.90
N GLU A 110 13.71 -14.09 -9.42
CA GLU A 110 13.18 -15.00 -10.45
C GLU A 110 11.93 -15.76 -9.99
N SER A 111 11.67 -15.84 -8.69
CA SER A 111 10.50 -16.53 -8.15
C SER A 111 9.17 -15.83 -8.48
N PHE A 112 9.20 -14.56 -8.90
CA PHE A 112 8.05 -13.86 -9.46
C PHE A 112 7.87 -14.14 -10.97
N GLY A 113 8.91 -14.64 -11.64
CA GLY A 113 9.00 -14.72 -13.10
C GLY A 113 9.59 -13.43 -13.69
N VAL A 114 10.52 -13.58 -14.63
CA VAL A 114 11.20 -12.46 -15.30
C VAL A 114 10.35 -12.00 -16.48
N GLY A 115 9.92 -10.73 -16.47
CA GLY A 115 9.09 -10.18 -17.55
C GLY A 115 7.62 -10.64 -17.54
N GLU A 116 7.15 -11.19 -16.43
CA GLU A 116 5.83 -11.84 -16.35
C GLU A 116 4.88 -11.20 -15.33
N THR A 117 5.39 -10.40 -14.38
CA THR A 117 4.58 -9.85 -13.28
C THR A 117 3.71 -8.69 -13.76
N VAL A 118 2.40 -8.81 -13.57
CA VAL A 118 1.41 -7.78 -13.96
C VAL A 118 0.62 -7.27 -12.76
N SER A 119 -0.12 -6.17 -12.95
CA SER A 119 -0.99 -5.60 -11.91
C SER A 119 -1.95 -6.64 -11.34
N GLY A 120 -1.94 -6.79 -10.01
CA GLY A 120 -2.80 -7.73 -9.29
C GLY A 120 -2.21 -9.15 -9.13
N ASP A 121 -1.02 -9.41 -9.70
CA ASP A 121 -0.19 -10.55 -9.32
C ASP A 121 0.64 -10.20 -8.08
N GLY A 122 1.09 -11.21 -7.33
CA GLY A 122 1.90 -10.95 -6.14
C GLY A 122 2.07 -12.17 -5.24
N LYS A 123 2.65 -11.93 -4.07
CA LYS A 123 2.89 -12.95 -3.05
C LYS A 123 2.52 -12.42 -1.67
N MET A 124 2.17 -13.33 -0.78
CA MET A 124 2.06 -13.06 0.65
C MET A 124 2.40 -14.30 1.46
N ARG A 125 2.78 -14.12 2.72
CA ARG A 125 2.87 -15.23 3.68
C ARG A 125 1.49 -15.60 4.19
N VAL A 126 1.20 -16.90 4.28
CA VAL A 126 0.05 -17.49 4.98
C VAL A 126 0.50 -18.77 5.66
N ALA A 127 0.28 -18.87 6.97
CA ALA A 127 0.70 -19.97 7.83
C ALA A 127 2.18 -20.35 7.64
N GLY A 128 3.04 -19.34 7.54
CA GLY A 128 4.49 -19.48 7.32
C GLY A 128 4.93 -19.81 5.90
N LYS A 129 4.00 -20.09 4.98
CA LYS A 129 4.28 -20.50 3.59
C LYS A 129 3.93 -19.39 2.59
N ILE A 130 4.46 -19.49 1.38
CA ILE A 130 4.18 -18.54 0.31
C ILE A 130 2.84 -18.88 -0.35
N PHE A 131 1.97 -17.88 -0.42
CA PHE A 131 0.79 -17.85 -1.27
C PHE A 131 1.10 -16.91 -2.44
N GLN A 132 1.08 -17.41 -3.67
CA GLN A 132 1.37 -16.66 -4.89
C GLN A 132 0.15 -16.58 -5.81
N PHE A 133 -0.06 -15.40 -6.39
CA PHE A 133 -1.02 -15.14 -7.44
C PHE A 133 -0.26 -14.76 -8.71
N LYS A 134 -0.54 -15.45 -9.80
CA LYS A 134 0.18 -15.22 -11.06
C LYS A 134 -0.64 -15.66 -12.25
N GLY A 135 -0.78 -14.79 -13.26
CA GLY A 135 -1.33 -15.18 -14.56
C GLY A 135 -2.74 -15.78 -14.52
N GLY A 136 -3.57 -15.35 -13.55
CA GLY A 136 -4.92 -15.91 -13.36
C GLY A 136 -4.97 -17.22 -12.57
N GLU A 137 -3.86 -17.63 -11.97
CA GLU A 137 -3.73 -18.80 -11.11
C GLU A 137 -3.40 -18.42 -9.66
N ALA A 138 -3.67 -19.35 -8.76
CA ALA A 138 -3.34 -19.25 -7.35
C ALA A 138 -2.54 -20.49 -6.90
N TRP A 139 -1.45 -20.25 -6.18
CA TRP A 139 -0.50 -21.27 -5.75
C TRP A 139 -0.22 -21.13 -4.26
N TYR A 140 -0.14 -22.24 -3.53
CA TYR A 140 0.24 -22.28 -2.13
C TYR A 140 1.39 -23.27 -1.92
N ASP A 141 2.52 -22.76 -1.45
CA ASP A 141 3.74 -23.54 -1.20
C ASP A 141 4.21 -24.37 -2.41
N GLY A 142 4.07 -23.80 -3.61
CA GLY A 142 4.42 -24.45 -4.88
C GLY A 142 3.36 -25.38 -5.45
N GLU A 143 2.26 -25.64 -4.73
CA GLU A 143 1.11 -26.40 -5.23
C GLU A 143 0.06 -25.47 -5.84
N ARG A 144 -0.40 -25.76 -7.07
CA ARG A 144 -1.48 -24.98 -7.68
C ARG A 144 -2.80 -25.35 -7.03
N ILE A 145 -3.45 -24.36 -6.42
CA ILE A 145 -4.76 -24.54 -5.79
C ILE A 145 -5.91 -24.03 -6.67
N LEU A 146 -5.65 -23.12 -7.62
CA LEU A 146 -6.62 -22.65 -8.61
C LEU A 146 -5.95 -22.45 -9.96
N GLY A 147 -6.50 -23.08 -11.00
CA GLY A 147 -6.09 -22.86 -12.39
C GLY A 147 -6.84 -21.72 -13.07
N PRO A 148 -6.49 -21.39 -14.32
CA PRO A 148 -7.22 -20.40 -15.10
C PRO A 148 -8.64 -20.90 -15.39
N PRO A 149 -9.62 -20.00 -15.61
CA PRO A 149 -10.95 -20.41 -16.01
C PRO A 149 -10.94 -20.97 -17.44
N ALA A 150 -11.97 -21.74 -17.79
CA ALA A 150 -12.15 -22.24 -19.16
C ALA A 150 -12.38 -21.12 -20.19
N SER A 151 -12.94 -19.99 -19.76
CA SER A 151 -13.17 -18.78 -20.55
C SER A 151 -12.93 -17.52 -19.72
N GLY A 152 -12.50 -16.45 -20.38
CA GLY A 152 -12.10 -15.21 -19.73
C GLY A 152 -10.82 -15.35 -18.91
N ARG A 153 -10.72 -14.60 -17.81
CA ARG A 153 -9.55 -14.62 -16.91
C ARG A 153 -9.92 -14.32 -15.46
N HIS A 154 -9.21 -14.96 -14.53
CA HIS A 154 -9.15 -14.51 -13.13
C HIS A 154 -8.06 -13.45 -12.98
N HIS A 155 -8.28 -12.43 -12.13
CA HIS A 155 -7.27 -11.41 -11.85
C HIS A 155 -7.50 -10.68 -10.51
N HIS A 156 -6.46 -9.97 -10.06
CA HIS A 156 -6.47 -9.14 -8.84
C HIS A 156 -6.95 -9.94 -7.62
N PHE A 157 -6.17 -10.97 -7.31
CA PHE A 157 -6.44 -11.85 -6.19
C PHE A 157 -6.16 -11.15 -4.86
N TYR A 158 -6.95 -11.52 -3.85
CA TYR A 158 -6.73 -11.11 -2.47
C TYR A 158 -7.21 -12.22 -1.53
N TYR A 159 -6.32 -12.66 -0.63
CA TYR A 159 -6.62 -13.65 0.37
C TYR A 159 -6.68 -13.03 1.77
N ALA A 160 -7.83 -13.14 2.42
CA ALA A 160 -8.04 -12.70 3.80
C ALA A 160 -9.21 -13.45 4.43
N LEU A 161 -9.21 -13.54 5.76
CA LEU A 161 -10.32 -14.08 6.54
C LEU A 161 -10.76 -15.51 6.13
N GLY A 162 -9.86 -16.30 5.54
CA GLY A 162 -10.15 -17.67 5.06
C GLY A 162 -10.90 -17.70 3.72
N TYR A 163 -10.84 -16.62 2.95
CA TYR A 163 -11.43 -16.51 1.63
C TYR A 163 -10.41 -16.05 0.60
N LEU A 164 -10.37 -16.76 -0.53
CA LEU A 164 -9.71 -16.30 -1.74
C LEU A 164 -10.73 -15.48 -2.54
N THR A 165 -10.46 -14.19 -2.71
CA THR A 165 -11.28 -13.29 -3.52
C THR A 165 -10.55 -12.89 -4.79
N PHE A 166 -11.29 -12.76 -5.89
CA PHE A 166 -10.75 -12.34 -7.19
C PHE A 166 -11.87 -11.89 -8.13
N PHE A 167 -11.47 -11.22 -9.21
CA PHE A 167 -12.35 -10.88 -10.32
C PHE A 167 -12.26 -11.95 -11.39
N HIS A 168 -13.40 -12.35 -11.94
CA HIS A 168 -13.49 -13.13 -13.17
C HIS A 168 -14.10 -12.24 -14.25
N LYS A 169 -13.33 -11.97 -15.30
CA LYS A 169 -13.75 -11.16 -16.44
C LYS A 169 -13.79 -12.00 -17.69
N ASP A 170 -14.89 -11.97 -18.42
CA ASP A 170 -15.06 -12.64 -19.70
C ASP A 170 -15.69 -11.66 -20.70
N GLN A 171 -14.88 -11.19 -21.64
CA GLN A 171 -15.32 -10.22 -22.67
C GLN A 171 -15.84 -10.90 -23.93
N ASP A 172 -15.53 -12.19 -24.10
CA ASP A 172 -15.89 -12.96 -25.29
C ASP A 172 -17.20 -13.71 -25.08
N SER A 173 -17.65 -13.85 -23.83
CA SER A 173 -19.00 -14.30 -23.50
C SER A 173 -20.09 -13.36 -24.03
N ASP A 174 -21.27 -13.92 -24.29
CA ASP A 174 -22.46 -13.17 -24.71
C ASP A 174 -23.61 -13.36 -23.69
N PRO A 175 -23.94 -12.33 -22.89
CA PRO A 175 -23.31 -11.01 -22.83
C PRO A 175 -21.97 -11.03 -22.06
N PRO A 176 -21.06 -10.07 -22.32
CA PRO A 176 -19.81 -9.95 -21.58
C PRO A 176 -20.07 -9.61 -20.11
N TYR A 177 -19.23 -10.08 -19.20
CA TYR A 177 -19.38 -9.85 -17.76
C TYR A 177 -18.07 -9.67 -16.99
N THR A 178 -18.21 -9.08 -15.80
CA THR A 178 -17.25 -9.14 -14.71
C THR A 178 -17.98 -9.60 -13.46
N ARG A 179 -17.40 -10.56 -12.73
CA ARG A 179 -17.95 -11.13 -11.50
C ARG A 179 -16.90 -11.14 -10.40
N LEU A 180 -17.30 -10.77 -9.19
CA LEU A 180 -16.51 -10.96 -7.98
C LEU A 180 -16.76 -12.34 -7.41
N TYR A 181 -15.68 -13.02 -7.00
CA TYR A 181 -15.72 -14.29 -6.29
C TYR A 181 -15.18 -14.11 -4.89
N ALA A 182 -15.80 -14.78 -3.91
CA ALA A 182 -15.25 -15.09 -2.61
C ALA A 182 -15.37 -16.59 -2.38
N VAL A 183 -14.26 -17.30 -2.35
CA VAL A 183 -14.24 -18.77 -2.23
C VAL A 183 -13.61 -19.15 -0.89
N PRO A 184 -14.31 -19.89 -0.02
CA PRO A 184 -13.74 -20.34 1.24
C PRO A 184 -12.56 -21.27 0.96
N TRP A 185 -11.43 -20.97 1.57
CA TRP A 185 -10.21 -21.78 1.46
C TRP A 185 -9.29 -21.46 2.64
N LYS A 186 -8.66 -22.48 3.20
CA LYS A 186 -7.55 -22.33 4.16
C LYS A 186 -6.42 -23.31 3.83
N PRO A 187 -5.19 -23.05 4.31
CA PRO A 187 -4.10 -24.01 4.23
C PRO A 187 -4.53 -25.42 4.67
N GLY A 188 -4.32 -26.40 3.78
CA GLY A 188 -4.67 -27.80 4.01
C GLY A 188 -5.99 -28.27 3.37
N ASP A 189 -6.81 -27.37 2.80
CA ASP A 189 -8.07 -27.77 2.14
C ASP A 189 -7.86 -28.45 0.77
N GLY A 190 -6.65 -28.36 0.19
CA GLY A 190 -6.36 -28.80 -1.18
C GLY A 190 -6.77 -27.75 -2.23
N PRO A 191 -7.16 -28.16 -3.44
CA PRO A 191 -7.63 -27.24 -4.48
C PRO A 191 -8.84 -26.41 -4.07
N VAL A 192 -8.92 -25.18 -4.58
CA VAL A 192 -10.05 -24.26 -4.41
C VAL A 192 -11.30 -24.85 -5.08
N ASP A 193 -12.40 -24.91 -4.32
CA ASP A 193 -13.68 -25.43 -4.78
C ASP A 193 -14.61 -24.28 -5.18
N LEU A 194 -14.68 -24.01 -6.49
CA LEU A 194 -15.49 -22.92 -7.04
C LEU A 194 -17.00 -23.13 -6.86
N GLU A 195 -17.49 -24.35 -6.58
CA GLU A 195 -18.90 -24.58 -6.30
C GLU A 195 -19.34 -23.94 -4.97
N LYS A 196 -18.38 -23.67 -4.07
CA LYS A 196 -18.60 -22.97 -2.80
C LYS A 196 -18.47 -21.45 -2.90
N ALA A 197 -18.24 -20.91 -4.10
CA ALA A 197 -18.04 -19.49 -4.28
C ALA A 197 -19.31 -18.68 -3.97
N VAL A 198 -19.15 -17.62 -3.18
CA VAL A 198 -20.13 -16.54 -3.07
C VAL A 198 -19.77 -15.49 -4.10
N THR A 199 -20.68 -15.21 -5.03
CA THR A 199 -20.40 -14.35 -6.18
C THR A 199 -21.27 -13.09 -6.20
N LEU A 200 -20.76 -12.06 -6.87
CA LEU A 200 -21.49 -10.85 -7.22
C LEU A 200 -21.23 -10.52 -8.69
N ASP A 201 -22.27 -10.56 -9.51
CA ASP A 201 -22.23 -10.01 -10.85
C ASP A 201 -22.12 -8.48 -10.75
N LEU A 202 -21.06 -7.93 -11.35
CA LEU A 202 -20.85 -6.49 -11.37
C LEU A 202 -21.71 -5.85 -12.46
N LYS A 203 -22.00 -4.56 -12.27
CA LYS A 203 -22.91 -3.83 -13.15
C LYS A 203 -22.34 -3.68 -14.56
N TYR A 204 -21.02 -3.53 -14.68
CA TYR A 204 -20.37 -3.35 -15.97
C TYR A 204 -19.23 -4.36 -16.22
N PRO A 205 -19.08 -4.86 -17.46
CA PRO A 205 -18.09 -5.88 -17.82
C PRO A 205 -16.63 -5.39 -17.86
N GLN A 206 -16.40 -4.09 -17.68
CA GLN A 206 -15.06 -3.48 -17.68
C GLN A 206 -14.55 -3.10 -16.29
N GLU A 207 -15.33 -3.38 -15.24
CA GLU A 207 -14.92 -3.09 -13.86
C GLU A 207 -13.63 -3.84 -13.50
N THR A 208 -12.69 -3.14 -12.88
CA THR A 208 -11.38 -3.66 -12.43
C THR A 208 -10.95 -2.92 -11.18
N PRO A 209 -10.41 -3.58 -10.14
CA PRO A 209 -9.99 -2.93 -8.91
C PRO A 209 -8.61 -2.28 -9.08
N PHE A 210 -8.31 -1.26 -8.28
CA PHE A 210 -6.92 -0.80 -8.05
C PHE A 210 -6.47 -1.04 -6.61
N SER A 211 -7.41 -1.22 -5.68
CA SER A 211 -7.12 -1.55 -4.28
C SER A 211 -8.18 -2.48 -3.67
N ILE A 212 -7.74 -3.31 -2.74
CA ILE A 212 -8.55 -4.26 -1.97
C ILE A 212 -8.06 -4.19 -0.52
N GLY A 213 -8.97 -4.14 0.45
CA GLY A 213 -8.66 -3.97 1.86
C GLY A 213 -9.42 -4.93 2.75
N GLN A 214 -9.12 -4.87 4.04
CA GLN A 214 -9.82 -5.62 5.08
C GLN A 214 -10.15 -4.70 6.26
N LEU A 215 -11.41 -4.62 6.68
CA LEU A 215 -11.81 -3.87 7.88
C LEU A 215 -12.57 -4.80 8.81
N GLY A 216 -12.01 -5.08 9.98
CA GLY A 216 -12.59 -6.09 10.88
C GLY A 216 -12.76 -7.43 10.16
N ASP A 217 -13.99 -7.95 10.20
CA ASP A 217 -14.41 -9.22 9.57
C ASP A 217 -14.88 -9.05 8.11
N GLU A 218 -14.64 -7.89 7.50
CA GLU A 218 -15.04 -7.60 6.13
C GLU A 218 -13.85 -7.55 5.16
N ILE A 219 -14.05 -8.05 3.94
CA ILE A 219 -13.17 -7.80 2.79
C ILE A 219 -13.80 -6.69 1.95
N VAL A 220 -13.05 -5.63 1.69
CA VAL A 220 -13.50 -4.45 0.94
C VAL A 220 -12.82 -4.44 -0.42
N ASN A 221 -13.62 -4.49 -1.48
CA ASN A 221 -13.18 -4.47 -2.86
C ASN A 221 -13.68 -3.22 -3.59
N SER A 222 -13.02 -2.82 -4.66
CA SER A 222 -13.31 -1.61 -5.41
C SER A 222 -13.36 -1.83 -6.92
N SER A 223 -13.85 -0.84 -7.67
CA SER A 223 -13.62 -0.78 -9.11
C SER A 223 -13.18 0.61 -9.58
N ASN A 224 -12.55 0.65 -10.75
CA ASN A 224 -12.21 1.84 -11.52
C ASN A 224 -13.42 2.69 -11.96
N MET A 225 -14.65 2.21 -11.70
CA MET A 225 -15.91 2.92 -11.95
C MET A 225 -16.61 3.34 -10.63
N GLY A 226 -15.88 3.18 -9.52
CA GLY A 226 -16.22 3.61 -8.17
C GLY A 226 -17.12 2.66 -7.41
N GLY A 227 -17.30 1.43 -7.89
CA GLY A 227 -17.93 0.39 -7.09
C GLY A 227 -17.17 0.20 -5.79
N VAL A 228 -17.89 0.06 -4.68
CA VAL A 228 -17.35 -0.39 -3.39
C VAL A 228 -18.19 -1.57 -2.93
N TYR A 229 -17.53 -2.71 -2.82
CA TYR A 229 -18.14 -4.02 -2.61
C TYR A 229 -17.55 -4.63 -1.34
N VAL A 230 -18.42 -5.09 -0.44
CA VAL A 230 -18.00 -5.58 0.86
C VAL A 230 -18.48 -7.01 1.02
N PHE A 231 -17.57 -7.93 1.31
CA PHE A 231 -17.89 -9.31 1.65
C PHE A 231 -17.83 -9.49 3.17
N ASP A 232 -18.94 -9.92 3.77
CA ASP A 232 -19.10 -10.07 5.23
C ASP A 232 -18.86 -11.51 5.74
N GLY A 233 -18.29 -12.38 4.89
CA GLY A 233 -18.15 -13.81 5.17
C GLY A 233 -19.33 -14.65 4.70
N SER A 234 -20.45 -14.05 4.28
CA SER A 234 -21.64 -14.75 3.80
C SER A 234 -22.18 -14.25 2.46
N LYS A 235 -22.08 -12.94 2.20
CA LYS A 235 -22.60 -12.30 1.00
C LYS A 235 -21.81 -11.05 0.63
N TRP A 236 -21.95 -10.64 -0.62
CA TRP A 236 -21.49 -9.35 -1.08
C TRP A 236 -22.56 -8.27 -0.86
N LYS A 237 -22.14 -7.13 -0.33
CA LYS A 237 -22.91 -5.89 -0.18
C LYS A 237 -22.33 -4.83 -1.11
N ILE A 238 -23.19 -4.13 -1.83
CA ILE A 238 -22.81 -2.94 -2.60
C ILE A 238 -22.94 -1.73 -1.66
N VAL A 239 -21.81 -1.16 -1.23
CA VAL A 239 -21.77 0.08 -0.42
C VAL A 239 -21.91 1.29 -1.33
N ARG A 240 -21.26 1.24 -2.49
CA ARG A 240 -21.40 2.23 -3.56
C ARG A 240 -21.50 1.49 -4.89
N ALA A 241 -22.51 1.81 -5.69
CA ALA A 241 -22.66 1.23 -7.02
C ALA A 241 -21.74 1.94 -8.03
N SER A 242 -21.22 1.18 -8.99
CA SER A 242 -20.47 1.73 -10.12
C SER A 242 -21.35 2.60 -11.02
N LEU A 243 -20.72 3.61 -11.63
CA LEU A 243 -21.38 4.54 -12.54
C LEU A 243 -20.58 4.70 -13.84
N ALA A 244 -21.17 4.34 -14.98
CA ALA A 244 -20.55 4.55 -16.27
C ALA A 244 -20.43 6.04 -16.61
N GLY A 245 -19.36 6.41 -17.32
CA GLY A 245 -19.08 7.79 -17.70
C GLY A 245 -18.58 8.69 -16.56
N VAL A 246 -18.50 8.20 -15.32
CA VAL A 246 -17.93 8.92 -14.19
C VAL A 246 -16.62 8.24 -13.80
N SER A 247 -15.52 8.98 -13.86
CA SER A 247 -14.25 8.49 -13.38
C SER A 247 -14.19 8.66 -11.86
N PHE A 248 -14.27 7.54 -11.15
CA PHE A 248 -14.17 7.44 -9.70
C PHE A 248 -13.34 6.20 -9.40
N GLN A 249 -12.09 6.39 -8.99
CA GLN A 249 -11.12 5.29 -8.88
C GLN A 249 -10.53 5.27 -7.47
N LEU A 250 -10.30 4.08 -6.93
CA LEU A 250 -9.88 3.87 -5.54
C LEU A 250 -8.54 3.14 -5.51
N TYR A 251 -7.48 3.86 -5.16
CA TYR A 251 -6.10 3.44 -5.42
C TYR A 251 -5.36 2.89 -4.20
N SER A 252 -5.81 3.20 -2.99
CA SER A 252 -5.21 2.66 -1.77
C SER A 252 -6.27 2.44 -0.70
N MET A 253 -6.07 1.43 0.14
CA MET A 253 -6.88 1.13 1.31
C MET A 253 -5.97 0.87 2.51
N LEU A 254 -6.14 1.63 3.59
CA LEU A 254 -5.34 1.55 4.81
C LEU A 254 -6.25 1.50 6.04
N ASN A 255 -6.02 0.52 6.93
CA ASN A 255 -6.60 0.53 8.27
C ASN A 255 -6.03 1.69 9.09
N TRP A 256 -6.90 2.51 9.66
CA TRP A 256 -6.55 3.64 10.50
C TRP A 256 -7.50 3.71 11.70
N TYR A 257 -7.03 3.27 12.86
CA TYR A 257 -7.88 2.98 14.03
C TYR A 257 -9.05 2.04 13.65
N ASP A 258 -10.28 2.38 14.02
CA ASP A 258 -11.47 1.55 13.78
C ASP A 258 -12.06 1.71 12.37
N GLU A 259 -11.38 2.45 11.49
CA GLU A 259 -11.87 2.81 10.17
C GLU A 259 -10.86 2.44 9.08
N MET A 260 -11.30 2.46 7.84
CA MET A 260 -10.44 2.33 6.67
C MET A 260 -10.41 3.64 5.89
N LEU A 261 -9.21 4.13 5.62
CA LEU A 261 -8.97 5.23 4.70
C LEU A 261 -8.82 4.68 3.28
N ILE A 262 -9.54 5.28 2.34
CA ILE A 262 -9.57 4.87 0.94
C ILE A 262 -9.17 6.05 0.06
N ALA A 263 -8.06 5.93 -0.66
CA ALA A 263 -7.50 7.00 -1.47
C ALA A 263 -8.20 7.07 -2.84
N GLN A 264 -8.58 8.28 -3.29
CA GLN A 264 -9.52 8.45 -4.39
C GLN A 264 -9.08 9.44 -5.47
N TYR A 265 -9.53 9.14 -6.69
CA TYR A 265 -9.63 10.04 -7.84
C TYR A 265 -11.11 10.33 -8.17
N PRO A 266 -11.52 11.57 -8.51
CA PRO A 266 -10.67 12.68 -8.99
C PRO A 266 -10.30 13.75 -7.98
N THR A 267 -10.69 13.62 -6.71
CA THR A 267 -10.49 14.71 -5.76
C THR A 267 -9.05 14.78 -5.22
N GLY A 268 -8.33 13.66 -5.27
CA GLY A 268 -7.06 13.50 -4.57
C GLY A 268 -7.23 13.43 -3.07
N ASN A 269 -8.45 13.21 -2.57
CA ASN A 269 -8.73 13.08 -1.16
C ASN A 269 -8.90 11.62 -0.74
N LEU A 270 -8.96 11.44 0.57
CA LEU A 270 -9.32 10.21 1.23
C LEU A 270 -10.83 10.14 1.45
N PHE A 271 -11.33 8.92 1.42
CA PHE A 271 -12.63 8.55 1.94
C PHE A 271 -12.44 7.70 3.18
N ARG A 272 -13.45 7.67 4.03
CA ARG A 272 -13.47 6.92 5.27
C ARG A 272 -14.60 5.90 5.21
N TYR A 273 -14.26 4.66 5.45
CA TYR A 273 -15.22 3.58 5.60
C TYR A 273 -15.21 3.09 7.05
N ASP A 274 -16.37 3.18 7.71
CA ASP A 274 -16.57 2.85 9.13
C ASP A 274 -17.23 1.46 9.35
N GLY A 275 -17.20 0.60 8.32
CA GLY A 275 -17.95 -0.66 8.31
C GLY A 275 -19.43 -0.50 7.92
N LYS A 276 -19.91 0.73 7.70
CA LYS A 276 -21.32 0.98 7.35
C LYS A 276 -21.45 1.86 6.12
N ALA A 277 -20.75 2.98 6.11
CA ALA A 277 -20.88 4.03 5.11
C ALA A 277 -19.52 4.55 4.66
N LEU A 278 -19.48 4.98 3.39
CA LEU A 278 -18.34 5.67 2.82
C LEU A 278 -18.55 7.18 2.94
N ARG A 279 -17.60 7.90 3.54
CA ARG A 279 -17.65 9.36 3.73
C ARG A 279 -16.43 10.02 3.10
N HIS A 280 -16.64 11.03 2.29
CA HIS A 280 -15.55 11.84 1.73
C HIS A 280 -14.94 12.69 2.85
N LEU A 281 -13.60 12.70 2.94
CA LEU A 281 -12.85 13.65 3.74
C LEU A 281 -12.39 14.78 2.82
N GLU A 282 -13.19 15.84 2.75
CA GLU A 282 -12.85 17.03 1.94
C GLU A 282 -11.49 17.60 2.37
N ASP A 283 -10.69 18.01 1.38
CA ASP A 283 -9.37 18.61 1.58
C ASP A 283 -8.40 17.75 2.42
N ALA A 284 -8.54 16.42 2.36
CA ALA A 284 -7.65 15.48 3.05
C ALA A 284 -6.95 14.52 2.07
N PRO A 285 -5.72 14.81 1.60
CA PRO A 285 -4.95 16.03 1.85
C PRO A 285 -5.41 17.25 1.01
N PRO A 286 -5.04 18.48 1.43
CA PRO A 286 -5.33 19.71 0.69
C PRO A 286 -4.67 19.73 -0.68
N VAL A 287 -5.08 20.67 -1.54
CA VAL A 287 -4.40 20.93 -2.82
C VAL A 287 -3.07 21.63 -2.56
N MET A 288 -1.99 21.16 -3.20
CA MET A 288 -0.69 21.84 -3.13
C MET A 288 -0.82 23.29 -3.65
N PRO A 289 -0.31 24.30 -2.93
CA PRO A 289 -0.37 25.68 -3.40
C PRO A 289 0.27 25.85 -4.78
N GLY A 290 -0.42 26.55 -5.68
CA GLY A 290 0.08 26.88 -7.02
C GLY A 290 -0.14 25.82 -8.10
N VAL A 291 -0.96 24.78 -7.85
CA VAL A 291 -1.42 23.82 -8.87
C VAL A 291 -2.94 23.75 -8.96
N SER A 292 -3.43 23.24 -10.09
CA SER A 292 -4.86 22.99 -10.31
C SER A 292 -5.38 21.88 -9.40
N GLY A 293 -6.54 22.10 -8.77
CA GLY A 293 -7.28 21.09 -8.03
C GLY A 293 -8.25 20.26 -8.88
N SER A 294 -8.28 20.45 -10.19
CA SER A 294 -9.37 19.97 -11.06
C SER A 294 -9.40 18.44 -11.24
N ALA A 295 -8.24 17.78 -11.15
CA ALA A 295 -8.14 16.32 -11.14
C ALA A 295 -6.88 15.89 -10.38
N ARG A 296 -7.07 15.10 -9.32
CA ARG A 296 -6.02 14.57 -8.47
C ARG A 296 -6.30 13.11 -8.12
N GLU A 297 -5.25 12.32 -7.93
CA GLU A 297 -5.36 10.91 -7.51
C GLU A 297 -4.56 10.78 -6.21
N ALA A 298 -5.22 10.52 -5.07
CA ALA A 298 -4.50 9.99 -3.92
C ALA A 298 -4.23 8.51 -4.20
N GLN A 299 -2.97 8.12 -4.30
CA GLN A 299 -2.59 6.82 -4.86
C GLN A 299 -2.01 5.84 -3.86
N THR A 300 -1.36 6.37 -2.84
CA THR A 300 -0.64 5.59 -1.86
C THR A 300 -0.90 6.16 -0.48
N THR A 301 -0.94 5.27 0.49
CA THR A 301 -0.99 5.61 1.91
C THR A 301 0.02 4.77 2.68
N ALA A 302 0.52 5.29 3.79
CA ALA A 302 1.36 4.54 4.73
C ALA A 302 1.26 5.13 6.12
N ILE A 303 1.57 4.30 7.12
CA ILE A 303 1.89 4.73 8.47
C ILE A 303 3.40 4.66 8.60
N TYR A 304 4.05 5.74 9.06
CA TYR A 304 5.50 5.79 9.26
C TYR A 304 5.84 6.79 10.37
N GLY A 305 6.67 6.40 11.34
CA GLY A 305 7.03 7.27 12.46
C GLY A 305 5.85 7.79 13.30
N GLY A 306 4.72 7.07 13.30
CA GLY A 306 3.49 7.47 13.98
C GLY A 306 2.62 8.48 13.20
N ASP A 307 2.96 8.80 11.96
CA ASP A 307 2.21 9.71 11.09
C ASP A 307 1.56 8.97 9.91
N LEU A 308 0.48 9.53 9.37
CA LEU A 308 -0.14 9.09 8.12
C LEU A 308 0.49 9.84 6.95
N TYR A 309 0.98 9.12 5.94
CA TYR A 309 1.46 9.69 4.68
C TYR A 309 0.51 9.39 3.54
N VAL A 310 0.38 10.33 2.61
CA VAL A 310 -0.41 10.19 1.38
C VAL A 310 0.37 10.71 0.18
N GLY A 311 0.51 9.87 -0.84
CA GLY A 311 1.05 10.25 -2.13
C GLY A 311 -0.04 10.68 -3.11
N VAL A 312 0.12 11.85 -3.75
CA VAL A 312 -0.90 12.44 -4.63
C VAL A 312 -0.35 12.82 -6.01
N TRP A 313 -1.04 12.37 -7.06
CA TRP A 313 -0.88 12.78 -8.46
C TRP A 313 -1.81 13.98 -8.76
N PRO A 314 -1.49 14.91 -9.70
CA PRO A 314 -0.55 14.76 -10.81
C PRO A 314 0.83 15.39 -10.64
N TRP A 315 1.11 15.99 -9.50
CA TRP A 315 2.38 16.69 -9.27
C TRP A 315 3.34 15.90 -8.37
N SER A 316 3.02 14.65 -8.03
CA SER A 316 3.80 13.77 -7.13
C SER A 316 4.06 14.39 -5.76
N GLU A 317 2.98 14.86 -5.16
CA GLU A 317 2.94 15.45 -3.82
C GLU A 317 3.07 14.34 -2.77
N LEU A 318 3.88 14.57 -1.75
CA LEU A 318 3.88 13.78 -0.52
C LEU A 318 3.33 14.64 0.61
N TRP A 319 2.27 14.16 1.24
CA TRP A 319 1.61 14.80 2.38
C TRP A 319 1.77 13.94 3.62
N ARG A 320 1.89 14.60 4.77
CA ARG A 320 1.91 13.98 6.10
C ARG A 320 0.78 14.56 6.92
N TYR A 321 -0.07 13.72 7.51
CA TYR A 321 -1.02 14.15 8.52
C TYR A 321 -0.38 14.01 9.89
N ASP A 322 -0.17 15.16 10.54
CA ASP A 322 0.27 15.25 11.91
C ASP A 322 -0.92 14.96 12.84
N ALA A 323 -0.90 13.78 13.47
CA ALA A 323 -1.97 13.33 14.34
C ALA A 323 -2.07 14.13 15.64
N HIS A 324 -1.03 14.89 16.03
CA HIS A 324 -1.04 15.78 17.19
C HIS A 324 -1.59 17.16 16.85
N GLY A 325 -1.08 17.76 15.76
CA GLY A 325 -1.54 19.07 15.29
C GLY A 325 -2.90 19.02 14.57
N HIS A 326 -3.40 17.82 14.28
CA HIS A 326 -4.57 17.59 13.43
C HIS A 326 -4.47 18.30 12.07
N GLU A 327 -3.26 18.37 11.52
CA GLU A 327 -2.96 19.19 10.36
C GLU A 327 -2.24 18.40 9.27
N TRP A 328 -2.54 18.75 8.02
CA TRP A 328 -1.81 18.25 6.87
C TRP A 328 -0.58 19.13 6.61
N LYS A 329 0.59 18.50 6.58
CA LYS A 329 1.87 19.11 6.22
C LYS A 329 2.27 18.65 4.84
N PHE A 330 2.55 19.60 3.96
CA PHE A 330 3.18 19.30 2.68
C PHE A 330 4.65 18.96 2.94
N VAL A 331 5.04 17.72 2.64
CA VAL A 331 6.42 17.27 2.86
C VAL A 331 7.28 17.73 1.69
N ARG A 332 6.91 17.32 0.47
CA ARG A 332 7.60 17.73 -0.74
C ARG A 332 6.84 17.39 -2.02
N ARG A 333 7.29 18.03 -3.09
CA ARG A 333 7.12 17.53 -4.45
C ARG A 333 8.30 16.63 -4.80
N ASN A 334 8.05 15.46 -5.40
CA ASN A 334 9.12 14.53 -5.73
C ASN A 334 9.78 14.78 -7.11
N PHE A 335 9.24 15.72 -7.89
CA PHE A 335 9.77 16.15 -9.19
C PHE A 335 10.14 17.63 -9.17
N ARG A 336 11.19 17.98 -9.91
CA ARG A 336 11.68 19.35 -10.10
C ARG A 336 11.19 19.98 -11.40
N LYS A 337 10.97 19.17 -12.43
CA LYS A 337 10.51 19.61 -13.76
C LYS A 337 9.14 19.00 -14.07
N PRO A 338 8.24 19.72 -14.76
CA PRO A 338 8.33 21.15 -15.06
C PRO A 338 8.07 21.96 -13.78
N PRO A 339 8.29 23.29 -13.76
CA PRO A 339 7.80 24.15 -12.66
C PRO A 339 6.30 23.95 -12.42
N ILE A 340 5.85 24.12 -11.17
CA ILE A 340 4.43 24.02 -10.84
C ILE A 340 3.63 25.16 -11.49
N THR A 341 2.38 24.89 -11.84
CA THR A 341 1.43 25.89 -12.33
C THR A 341 0.00 25.39 -12.17
N ASP A 342 -0.93 26.33 -12.03
CA ASP A 342 -2.38 26.12 -12.01
C ASP A 342 -3.03 26.24 -13.40
N ARG A 343 -2.26 26.60 -14.43
CA ARG A 343 -2.75 26.79 -15.81
C ARG A 343 -3.04 25.50 -16.55
N MET A 344 -2.46 24.40 -16.10
CA MET A 344 -2.71 23.05 -16.61
C MET A 344 -2.95 22.11 -15.44
N THR A 345 -3.66 21.01 -15.70
CA THR A 345 -3.95 20.04 -14.65
C THR A 345 -2.77 19.11 -14.45
N HIS A 346 -2.19 18.60 -15.53
CA HIS A 346 -1.12 17.60 -15.48
C HIS A 346 0.21 18.19 -16.00
N PRO A 347 1.35 17.81 -15.39
CA PRO A 347 2.67 18.12 -15.97
C PRO A 347 2.77 17.77 -17.45
N TYR A 348 3.30 18.70 -18.25
CA TYR A 348 3.53 18.56 -19.69
C TYR A 348 2.28 18.36 -20.57
N GLU A 349 1.07 18.50 -20.01
CA GLU A 349 -0.19 18.37 -20.75
C GLU A 349 -0.22 19.29 -21.99
N ASP A 350 0.26 20.52 -21.84
CA ASP A 350 0.37 21.50 -22.92
C ASP A 350 1.21 21.00 -24.11
N ARG A 351 2.28 20.25 -23.84
CA ARG A 351 3.18 19.70 -24.86
C ARG A 351 2.57 18.50 -25.57
N VAL A 352 1.86 17.65 -24.85
CA VAL A 352 1.16 16.50 -25.44
C VAL A 352 0.01 16.99 -26.32
N VAL A 353 -0.76 17.98 -25.85
CA VAL A 353 -1.83 18.62 -26.64
C VAL A 353 -1.27 19.25 -27.92
N ALA A 354 -0.23 20.08 -27.81
CA ALA A 354 0.37 20.71 -28.99
C ALA A 354 0.89 19.68 -30.00
N TYR A 355 1.51 18.60 -29.52
CA TYR A 355 1.96 17.51 -30.40
C TYR A 355 0.79 16.83 -31.13
N ASN A 356 -0.28 16.53 -30.40
CA ASN A 356 -1.51 15.94 -30.96
C ASN A 356 -2.13 16.83 -32.05
N GLU A 357 -2.22 18.14 -31.81
CA GLU A 357 -2.74 19.11 -32.77
C GLU A 357 -1.87 19.20 -34.03
N GLU A 358 -0.55 19.25 -33.87
CA GLU A 358 0.40 19.37 -35.00
C GLU A 358 0.43 18.10 -35.87
N HIS A 359 0.31 16.92 -35.27
CA HIS A 359 0.51 15.64 -35.95
C HIS A 359 -0.79 14.87 -36.22
N GLY A 360 -1.94 15.38 -35.77
CA GLY A 360 -3.22 14.68 -35.89
C GLY A 360 -3.26 13.37 -35.11
N THR A 361 -2.63 13.32 -33.93
CA THR A 361 -2.59 12.14 -33.05
C THR A 361 -3.54 12.30 -31.86
N ASP A 362 -3.81 11.19 -31.15
CA ASP A 362 -4.64 11.15 -29.95
C ASP A 362 -3.86 10.52 -28.78
N LEU A 363 -2.70 11.09 -28.46
CA LEU A 363 -1.92 10.67 -27.30
C LEU A 363 -2.64 11.10 -26.02
N VAL A 364 -2.60 10.23 -24.99
CA VAL A 364 -3.26 10.50 -23.72
C VAL A 364 -2.54 11.66 -23.02
N ILE A 365 -3.24 12.79 -22.90
CA ILE A 365 -2.68 14.07 -22.48
C ILE A 365 -2.10 14.07 -21.06
N ASN A 366 -2.42 13.07 -20.23
CA ASN A 366 -2.00 12.98 -18.85
C ASN A 366 -1.08 11.77 -18.54
N ASP A 367 -0.54 11.11 -19.56
CA ASP A 367 0.39 9.98 -19.37
C ASP A 367 1.66 10.39 -18.60
N TRP A 368 2.10 11.63 -18.80
CA TRP A 368 3.28 12.20 -18.14
C TRP A 368 2.95 12.94 -16.83
N GLY A 369 1.76 12.71 -16.27
CA GLY A 369 1.46 13.13 -14.91
C GLY A 369 2.33 12.37 -13.90
N GLN A 370 2.73 13.05 -12.83
CA GLN A 370 3.75 12.59 -11.88
C GLN A 370 3.10 11.96 -10.65
N ARG A 371 3.44 10.70 -10.37
CA ARG A 371 2.83 9.87 -9.33
C ARG A 371 3.77 9.59 -8.17
N VAL A 372 3.21 9.40 -6.98
CA VAL A 372 3.83 8.65 -5.88
C VAL A 372 3.17 7.27 -5.85
N THR A 373 3.87 6.26 -6.36
CA THR A 373 3.31 4.92 -6.68
C THR A 373 3.61 3.85 -5.65
N GLY A 374 4.48 4.12 -4.68
CA GLY A 374 4.74 3.21 -3.58
C GLY A 374 5.12 3.97 -2.31
N LEU A 375 4.64 3.49 -1.16
CA LEU A 375 5.08 3.87 0.17
C LEU A 375 5.21 2.58 0.99
N ALA A 376 6.42 2.18 1.32
CA ALA A 376 6.73 0.89 1.95
C ALA A 376 7.72 1.07 3.12
N PRO A 377 7.23 1.14 4.37
CA PRO A 377 8.06 1.11 5.58
C PRO A 377 8.83 -0.21 5.70
N ASN A 378 10.15 -0.14 5.82
CA ASN A 378 11.03 -1.30 5.95
C ASN A 378 12.38 -0.89 6.56
N GLY A 379 12.84 -1.65 7.55
CA GLY A 379 14.04 -1.32 8.31
C GLY A 379 13.87 -0.02 9.08
N ASP A 380 14.84 0.87 9.00
CA ASP A 380 14.85 2.20 9.61
C ASP A 380 14.26 3.29 8.69
N ALA A 381 13.61 2.91 7.59
CA ALA A 381 13.18 3.82 6.54
C ALA A 381 11.77 3.52 6.02
N MET A 382 11.22 4.47 5.26
CA MET A 382 10.14 4.24 4.32
C MET A 382 10.68 4.41 2.90
N PHE A 383 10.37 3.49 2.01
CA PHE A 383 10.73 3.60 0.60
C PHE A 383 9.57 4.22 -0.17
N LEU A 384 9.90 5.18 -1.04
CA LEU A 384 8.95 5.92 -1.87
C LEU A 384 9.33 5.76 -3.33
N SER A 385 8.44 5.25 -4.18
CA SER A 385 8.65 5.28 -5.63
C SER A 385 7.80 6.35 -6.29
N VAL A 386 8.31 6.83 -7.41
CA VAL A 386 7.57 7.70 -8.33
C VAL A 386 7.42 7.06 -9.70
N SER A 387 6.46 7.56 -10.48
CA SER A 387 6.28 7.14 -11.88
C SER A 387 5.53 8.16 -12.73
N ALA A 388 5.59 7.96 -14.04
CA ALA A 388 4.58 8.44 -14.98
C ALA A 388 3.33 7.56 -14.88
N LYS A 389 2.18 8.02 -15.39
CA LYS A 389 0.95 7.24 -15.37
C LYS A 389 1.12 5.97 -16.23
N GLY A 390 0.98 4.81 -15.60
CA GLY A 390 1.09 3.51 -16.27
C GLY A 390 2.52 3.03 -16.56
N CYS A 391 3.54 3.74 -16.07
CA CYS A 391 4.96 3.40 -16.27
C CYS A 391 5.36 3.18 -17.76
N PRO A 392 4.98 4.05 -18.70
CA PRO A 392 5.26 3.87 -20.11
C PRO A 392 6.78 3.86 -20.38
N VAL A 393 7.15 3.29 -21.51
CA VAL A 393 8.50 3.44 -22.07
C VAL A 393 8.77 4.90 -22.43
N ARG A 394 10.05 5.28 -22.56
CA ARG A 394 10.43 6.63 -22.97
C ARG A 394 9.85 6.95 -24.35
N ASP A 395 8.98 7.95 -24.43
CA ASP A 395 8.37 8.36 -25.69
C ASP A 395 9.16 9.48 -26.38
N MET A 396 9.98 9.10 -27.35
CA MET A 396 10.84 10.04 -28.07
C MET A 396 10.08 10.99 -29.01
N ARG A 397 8.76 10.86 -29.16
CA ARG A 397 7.93 11.87 -29.84
C ARG A 397 7.87 13.17 -29.05
N HIS A 398 8.02 13.11 -27.73
CA HIS A 398 7.98 14.27 -26.87
C HIS A 398 9.38 14.82 -26.59
N SER A 399 9.68 16.01 -27.10
CA SER A 399 11.01 16.64 -26.98
C SER A 399 11.44 16.88 -25.52
N PHE A 400 10.51 17.10 -24.59
CA PHE A 400 10.84 17.25 -23.17
C PHE A 400 11.41 15.97 -22.54
N LEU A 401 11.13 14.80 -23.13
CA LEU A 401 11.70 13.53 -22.71
C LEU A 401 13.07 13.27 -23.33
N HIS A 402 13.57 14.11 -24.23
CA HIS A 402 14.95 13.97 -24.72
C HIS A 402 15.98 14.37 -23.66
N ASP A 403 15.56 15.13 -22.64
CA ASP A 403 16.34 15.45 -21.46
C ASP A 403 16.38 14.26 -20.49
N ASP A 404 17.56 13.67 -20.31
CA ASP A 404 17.78 12.56 -19.37
C ASP A 404 17.46 12.94 -17.92
N GLU A 405 17.58 14.22 -17.52
CA GLU A 405 17.19 14.64 -16.17
C GLU A 405 15.68 14.56 -15.97
N VAL A 406 14.89 14.85 -17.00
CA VAL A 406 13.42 14.72 -16.93
C VAL A 406 13.06 13.25 -16.91
N TRP A 407 13.64 12.46 -17.80
CA TRP A 407 13.37 11.03 -17.89
C TRP A 407 13.73 10.28 -16.61
N ASN A 408 14.92 10.52 -16.07
CA ASN A 408 15.41 9.84 -14.87
C ASN A 408 14.56 10.14 -13.62
N GLN A 409 13.90 11.30 -13.56
CA GLN A 409 13.03 11.61 -12.42
C GLN A 409 11.84 10.66 -12.30
N TYR A 410 11.30 10.17 -13.42
CA TYR A 410 10.18 9.21 -13.37
C TYR A 410 10.57 7.85 -12.80
N ARG A 411 11.85 7.55 -12.65
CA ARG A 411 12.37 6.22 -12.30
C ARG A 411 13.02 6.17 -10.94
N MET A 412 12.87 7.24 -10.16
CA MET A 412 13.48 7.35 -8.84
C MET A 412 12.72 6.50 -7.82
N VAL A 413 13.50 5.84 -6.97
CA VAL A 413 13.03 5.36 -5.67
C VAL A 413 13.82 6.14 -4.63
N TYR A 414 13.14 6.62 -3.60
CA TYR A 414 13.73 7.30 -2.48
C TYR A 414 13.69 6.42 -1.25
N ARG A 415 14.79 6.38 -0.51
CA ARG A 415 14.80 5.96 0.88
C ARG A 415 14.56 7.19 1.76
N VAL A 416 13.48 7.15 2.53
CA VAL A 416 13.02 8.24 3.38
C VAL A 416 13.27 7.88 4.83
N ARG A 417 14.17 8.59 5.52
CA ARG A 417 14.51 8.32 6.93
C ARG A 417 13.97 9.40 7.86
N LYS A 418 13.43 8.96 8.99
CA LYS A 418 13.03 9.76 10.14
C LYS A 418 13.44 8.97 11.40
N PRO A 419 14.18 9.55 12.36
CA PRO A 419 14.52 8.86 13.61
C PRO A 419 13.29 8.36 14.35
N GLY A 420 13.48 7.34 15.20
CA GLY A 420 12.42 6.79 16.03
C GLY A 420 11.41 5.95 15.27
N SER A 421 11.79 5.31 14.15
CA SER A 421 10.90 4.39 13.43
C SER A 421 11.67 3.17 12.94
N VAL A 422 11.17 1.97 13.25
CA VAL A 422 11.71 0.70 12.75
C VAL A 422 10.57 -0.22 12.30
N SER A 423 10.73 -0.89 11.17
CA SER A 423 9.76 -1.80 10.55
C SER A 423 10.44 -3.11 10.17
N VAL A 424 10.00 -4.23 10.74
CA VAL A 424 10.67 -5.54 10.53
C VAL A 424 9.66 -6.68 10.39
N PRO A 425 9.96 -7.72 9.59
CA PRO A 425 9.07 -8.87 9.48
C PRO A 425 9.11 -9.72 10.75
N VAL A 426 7.93 -10.11 11.24
CA VAL A 426 7.76 -11.09 12.33
C VAL A 426 7.46 -12.46 11.75
N ALA A 427 8.11 -13.50 12.25
CA ALA A 427 7.85 -14.86 11.82
C ALA A 427 6.59 -15.42 12.49
N TRP A 428 5.65 -15.94 11.71
CA TRP A 428 4.56 -16.76 12.25
C TRP A 428 5.05 -18.17 12.55
N THR A 429 4.93 -18.61 13.80
CA THR A 429 5.43 -19.91 14.27
C THR A 429 4.32 -20.92 14.57
N GLY A 430 3.05 -20.50 14.49
CA GLY A 430 1.89 -21.28 14.92
C GLY A 430 1.80 -21.50 16.43
N LYS A 431 2.64 -20.82 17.21
CA LYS A 431 2.66 -20.84 18.67
C LYS A 431 2.71 -19.41 19.21
N PRO A 432 2.39 -19.19 20.50
CA PRO A 432 2.67 -17.91 21.13
C PRO A 432 4.14 -17.54 20.97
N THR A 433 4.40 -16.26 20.67
CA THR A 433 5.74 -15.68 20.51
C THR A 433 5.85 -14.43 21.37
N THR A 434 7.05 -14.14 21.85
CA THR A 434 7.34 -12.94 22.63
C THR A 434 7.94 -11.87 21.74
N LEU A 435 7.36 -10.68 21.77
CA LEU A 435 7.86 -9.49 21.12
C LEU A 435 8.34 -8.50 22.18
N GLU A 436 9.59 -8.06 22.04
CA GLU A 436 10.25 -7.13 22.96
C GLU A 436 10.56 -5.83 22.21
N PHE A 437 10.19 -4.71 22.83
CA PHE A 437 10.43 -3.36 22.33
C PHE A 437 11.30 -2.62 23.34
N THR A 438 12.49 -2.22 22.93
CA THR A 438 13.43 -1.52 23.80
C THR A 438 13.57 -0.08 23.36
N ILE A 439 13.62 0.83 24.32
CA ILE A 439 13.96 2.24 24.13
C ILE A 439 15.09 2.56 25.11
N ASP A 440 16.23 2.96 24.56
CA ASP A 440 17.34 3.57 25.31
C ASP A 440 17.65 4.97 24.76
N GLU A 441 18.74 5.59 25.21
CA GLU A 441 19.12 6.95 24.78
C GLU A 441 19.61 7.00 23.32
N GLU A 442 20.02 5.88 22.74
CA GLU A 442 20.63 5.80 21.41
C GLU A 442 19.67 5.25 20.35
N LYS A 443 18.83 4.27 20.70
CA LYS A 443 18.03 3.51 19.72
C LYS A 443 16.74 2.93 20.29
N ILE A 444 15.84 2.64 19.35
CA ILE A 444 14.71 1.74 19.54
C ILE A 444 15.01 0.41 18.86
N SER A 445 14.52 -0.71 19.40
CA SER A 445 14.65 -2.02 18.76
C SER A 445 13.45 -2.92 18.96
N ILE A 446 13.27 -3.85 18.02
CA ILE A 446 12.29 -4.94 18.08
C ILE A 446 13.05 -6.27 18.17
N ALA A 447 12.66 -7.14 19.09
CA ALA A 447 13.10 -8.52 19.17
C ALA A 447 11.90 -9.49 19.12
N GLN A 448 12.12 -10.68 18.58
CA GLN A 448 11.17 -11.80 18.64
C GLN A 448 11.85 -13.00 19.28
N ASP A 449 11.25 -13.53 20.36
CA ASP A 449 11.75 -14.69 21.11
C ASP A 449 13.25 -14.57 21.48
N GLY A 450 13.66 -13.37 21.93
CA GLY A 450 15.04 -13.05 22.32
C GLY A 450 16.00 -12.76 21.16
N ARG A 451 15.54 -12.80 19.91
CA ARG A 451 16.35 -12.43 18.73
C ARG A 451 15.99 -11.03 18.25
N ILE A 452 16.96 -10.12 18.26
CA ILE A 452 16.81 -8.79 17.67
C ILE A 452 16.52 -8.92 16.18
N LEU A 453 15.44 -8.28 15.73
CA LEU A 453 15.02 -8.23 14.34
C LEU A 453 15.50 -6.96 13.65
N GLY A 454 15.51 -5.82 14.36
CA GLY A 454 16.01 -4.55 13.85
C GLY A 454 15.99 -3.44 14.88
N SER A 455 16.63 -2.33 14.53
CA SER A 455 16.73 -1.13 15.37
C SER A 455 16.83 0.14 14.53
N ALA A 456 16.45 1.27 15.11
CA ALA A 456 16.63 2.59 14.52
C ALA A 456 17.08 3.60 15.58
N PRO A 457 17.78 4.69 15.19
CA PRO A 457 18.20 5.73 16.13
C PRO A 457 17.02 6.37 16.87
N VAL A 458 17.21 6.71 18.14
CA VAL A 458 16.26 7.50 18.93
C VAL A 458 16.42 8.98 18.61
N PRO A 459 15.33 9.75 18.50
CA PRO A 459 15.42 11.18 18.37
C PRO A 459 15.99 11.84 19.64
N ALA A 460 16.86 12.82 19.47
CA ALA A 460 17.59 13.44 20.58
C ALA A 460 16.64 13.98 21.67
N GLY A 461 16.87 13.56 22.92
CA GLY A 461 16.05 14.01 24.06
C GLY A 461 14.64 13.44 24.13
N ARG A 462 14.26 12.49 23.26
CA ARG A 462 12.91 11.89 23.25
C ARG A 462 12.78 10.59 24.02
N ALA A 463 13.87 9.93 24.43
CA ALA A 463 13.82 8.67 25.18
C ALA A 463 12.95 8.75 26.45
N GLY A 464 12.99 9.88 27.16
CA GLY A 464 12.21 10.10 28.38
C GLY A 464 10.70 10.30 28.15
N ALA A 465 10.27 10.72 26.96
CA ALA A 465 8.86 10.99 26.66
C ALA A 465 7.98 9.72 26.75
N ALA A 466 8.59 8.53 26.65
CA ALA A 466 7.91 7.26 26.76
C ALA A 466 7.67 6.80 28.22
N MET A 467 8.41 7.33 29.19
CA MET A 467 8.41 6.80 30.57
C MET A 467 7.11 7.06 31.34
N ASP A 468 6.44 8.19 31.07
CA ASP A 468 5.21 8.58 31.76
C ASP A 468 3.94 8.33 30.92
N ALA A 469 4.06 7.64 29.79
CA ALA A 469 2.96 7.45 28.85
C ALA A 469 1.95 6.37 29.31
N ASP A 470 0.67 6.63 29.14
CA ASP A 470 -0.42 5.66 29.30
C ASP A 470 -0.45 4.71 28.10
N ILE A 471 -0.18 3.43 28.32
CA ILE A 471 -0.13 2.41 27.26
C ILE A 471 -1.50 1.76 27.10
N ARG A 472 -2.06 1.90 25.91
CA ARG A 472 -3.30 1.24 25.49
C ARG A 472 -2.96 -0.01 24.70
N TRP A 473 -3.30 -1.16 25.26
CA TRP A 473 -3.04 -2.47 24.65
C TRP A 473 -4.11 -2.86 23.64
N GLY A 474 -3.69 -3.44 22.52
CA GLY A 474 -4.56 -4.03 21.51
C GLY A 474 -5.37 -3.03 20.67
N HIS A 475 -5.06 -1.73 20.77
CA HIS A 475 -5.75 -0.66 20.05
C HIS A 475 -4.79 0.48 19.72
N GLY A 476 -5.01 1.15 18.59
CA GLY A 476 -4.21 2.29 18.13
C GLY A 476 -4.34 2.51 16.62
N MET A 477 -3.46 3.34 16.06
CA MET A 477 -3.54 3.76 14.65
C MET A 477 -3.50 2.63 13.61
N PHE A 478 -2.91 1.47 13.92
CA PHE A 478 -2.90 0.31 13.00
C PHE A 478 -4.21 -0.48 12.99
N GLY A 479 -5.17 -0.08 13.84
CA GLY A 479 -6.46 -0.74 14.04
C GLY A 479 -6.46 -1.74 15.21
N PRO A 480 -7.63 -2.32 15.52
CA PRO A 480 -7.76 -3.24 16.66
C PRO A 480 -6.95 -4.52 16.46
N LEU A 481 -6.39 -5.05 17.55
CA LEU A 481 -5.62 -6.30 17.53
C LEU A 481 -6.50 -7.50 17.17
N ARG A 482 -6.09 -8.25 16.15
CA ARG A 482 -6.77 -9.47 15.66
C ARG A 482 -5.99 -10.73 16.05
N ALA A 483 -5.46 -10.73 17.26
CA ALA A 483 -4.69 -11.80 17.87
C ALA A 483 -4.92 -11.80 19.39
N LYS A 484 -4.48 -12.84 20.09
CA LYS A 484 -4.64 -12.93 21.54
C LYS A 484 -3.36 -12.49 22.25
N LEU A 485 -3.45 -11.36 22.95
CA LEU A 485 -2.42 -10.94 23.90
C LEU A 485 -2.49 -11.83 25.15
N ARG A 486 -1.39 -12.55 25.45
CA ARG A 486 -1.30 -13.51 26.57
C ARG A 486 -0.74 -12.86 27.83
N SER A 487 0.22 -11.96 27.66
CA SER A 487 0.80 -11.12 28.69
C SER A 487 1.32 -9.83 28.06
N ASN A 488 1.42 -8.80 28.89
CA ASN A 488 2.02 -7.51 28.56
C ASN A 488 2.67 -6.94 29.82
N GLU A 489 3.90 -6.45 29.67
CA GLU A 489 4.72 -5.96 30.77
C GLU A 489 5.54 -4.76 30.29
N VAL A 490 5.84 -3.86 31.24
CA VAL A 490 6.64 -2.65 31.02
C VAL A 490 7.65 -2.56 32.16
N GLU A 491 8.93 -2.51 31.82
CA GLU A 491 10.06 -2.42 32.74
C GLU A 491 10.92 -1.17 32.52
#